data_AF-X0XWZ7-F1
#
_entry.id   AF-X0XWZ7-F1
#
_cell.length_a   1.000
_cell.length_b   1.000
_cell.length_c   1.000
_cell.angle_alpha   90.00
_cell.angle_beta   90.00
_cell.angle_gamma   90.00
#
_symmetry.space_group_name_H-M   'P 1'
#
loop_
_entity.id
_entity.type
_entity.pdbx_description
1 polymer ?
#
loop_
_entity_poly.entity_id
_entity_poly.type
_entity_poly.pdbx_seq_one_letter_code
_entity_poly.pdbx_strand_id
1 'polypeptide(L)' 'MRFRTNLNTCLVMSVFLLGMACTTFGRTIYVDANTPDNNDGSSWAKAYKYLQDALADANSSGDVNEIWVAQG' A
#
# COMPACT_ATOMS: atom_id res chain seq x y z
N MET A 1 46.78 -13.01 13.87
CA MET A 1 45.41 -13.56 13.83
C MET A 1 44.40 -12.44 14.05
N ARG A 2 43.99 -11.73 12.98
CA ARG A 2 42.99 -10.65 13.04
C ARG A 2 42.13 -10.66 11.76
N PHE A 3 41.25 -11.65 11.64
CA PHE A 3 40.30 -11.76 10.51
C PHE A 3 38.84 -11.98 10.96
N ARG A 4 38.57 -11.95 12.27
CA ARG A 4 37.26 -12.33 12.84
C ARG A 4 36.27 -11.15 12.97
N THR A 5 36.71 -9.90 12.81
CA THR A 5 35.87 -8.71 13.05
C THR A 5 35.08 -8.25 11.81
N ASN A 6 35.55 -8.55 10.59
CA ASN A 6 34.90 -8.09 9.33
C ASN A 6 33.77 -9.03 8.87
N LEU A 7 33.84 -10.32 9.20
CA LEU A 7 32.84 -11.32 8.79
C LEU A 7 31.54 -11.19 9.58
N ASN A 8 31.64 -10.97 10.91
CA ASN A 8 30.46 -10.77 11.77
C ASN A 8 29.75 -9.45 11.43
N THR A 9 30.50 -8.40 11.11
CA THR A 9 29.92 -7.09 10.73
C THR A 9 29.17 -7.17 9.39
N CYS A 10 29.71 -7.89 8.40
CA CYS A 10 29.02 -8.14 7.13
C CYS A 10 27.76 -9.01 7.27
N LEU A 11 27.78 -10.01 8.15
CA LEU A 11 26.60 -10.86 8.42
C LEU A 11 25.48 -10.06 9.08
N VAL A 12 25.80 -9.19 10.05
CA VAL A 12 24.81 -8.33 10.70
C VAL A 12 24.22 -7.31 9.73
N MET A 13 25.05 -6.69 8.88
CA MET A 13 24.58 -5.79 7.81
C MET A 13 23.70 -6.50 6.77
N SER A 14 24.03 -7.74 6.40
CA SER A 14 23.26 -8.52 5.42
C SER A 14 21.91 -8.95 5.97
N VAL A 15 21.84 -9.33 7.25
CA VAL A 15 20.58 -9.65 7.94
C VAL A 15 19.71 -8.40 8.11
N PHE A 16 20.33 -7.23 8.35
CA PHE A 16 19.62 -5.96 8.44
C PHE A 16 19.04 -5.51 7.09
N LEU A 17 19.79 -5.70 5.99
CA LEU A 17 19.32 -5.45 4.62
C LEU A 17 18.20 -6.42 4.19
N LEU A 18 18.27 -7.69 4.60
CA LEU A 18 17.24 -8.69 4.27
C LEU A 18 15.95 -8.51 5.09
N GLY A 19 16.03 -7.95 6.30
CA GLY A 19 14.88 -7.64 7.16
C GLY A 19 14.06 -6.42 6.71
N MET A 20 14.59 -5.64 5.75
CA MET A 20 13.97 -4.41 5.24
C MET A 20 13.21 -4.62 3.93
N ALA A 21 12.97 -5.87 3.52
CA ALA A 21 12.04 -6.18 2.45
C ALA A 21 10.61 -5.84 2.90
N CYS A 22 10.24 -4.56 2.76
CA CYS A 22 8.90 -4.07 2.97
C CYS A 22 8.00 -4.70 1.90
N THR A 23 7.25 -5.74 2.26
CA THR A 23 6.19 -6.28 1.42
C THR A 23 5.06 -5.26 1.38
N THR A 24 5.08 -4.34 0.42
CA THR A 24 3.93 -3.50 0.13
C THR A 24 2.91 -4.39 -0.57
N PHE A 25 1.79 -4.64 0.12
CA PHE A 25 0.62 -5.25 -0.50
C PHE A 25 -0.22 -4.10 -1.04
N GLY A 26 -0.42 -4.06 -2.35
CA GLY A 26 -1.13 -2.94 -2.95
C GLY A 26 -2.60 -2.92 -2.55
N ARG A 27 -3.09 -1.75 -2.15
CA ARG A 27 -4.49 -1.50 -1.80
C ARG A 27 -5.28 -1.11 -3.04
N THR A 28 -6.45 -1.71 -3.20
CA THR A 28 -7.42 -1.34 -4.23
C THR A 28 -8.52 -0.48 -3.61
N ILE A 29 -8.82 0.65 -4.24
CA ILE A 29 -9.95 1.52 -3.89
C ILE A 29 -11.09 1.30 -4.88
N TYR A 30 -12.32 1.21 -4.38
CA TYR A 30 -13.54 1.04 -5.19
C TYR A 30 -14.34 2.34 -5.29
N VAL A 31 -14.88 2.63 -6.47
CA VAL A 31 -15.70 3.82 -6.75
C VAL A 31 -17.00 3.41 -7.44
N ASP A 32 -18.16 3.84 -6.93
CA ASP A 32 -19.48 3.60 -7.50
C ASP A 32 -20.44 4.75 -7.18
N ALA A 33 -20.94 5.42 -8.22
CA ALA A 33 -21.84 6.57 -8.13
C ALA A 33 -23.21 6.24 -7.51
N ASN A 34 -23.61 4.96 -7.48
CA ASN A 34 -24.89 4.51 -6.92
C ASN A 34 -24.82 4.25 -5.41
N THR A 35 -23.67 4.46 -4.77
CA THR A 35 -23.49 4.22 -3.34
C THR A 35 -23.88 5.42 -2.49
N PRO A 36 -24.27 5.20 -1.20
CA PRO A 36 -24.47 6.27 -0.25
C PRO A 36 -23.20 7.13 -0.06
N ASP A 37 -23.39 8.38 0.35
CA ASP A 37 -22.27 9.26 0.71
C ASP A 37 -21.51 8.72 1.97
N ASN A 38 -20.26 9.15 2.16
CA ASN A 38 -19.42 8.85 3.33
C ASN A 38 -18.97 7.37 3.47
N ASN A 39 -18.62 6.76 2.34
CA ASN A 39 -17.94 5.46 2.27
C ASN A 39 -16.42 5.63 2.11
N ASP A 40 -15.65 4.57 2.35
CA ASP A 40 -14.17 4.60 2.46
C ASP A 40 -13.43 3.91 1.31
N GLY A 41 -14.14 3.45 0.29
CA GLY A 41 -13.55 2.80 -0.87
C GLY A 41 -12.94 1.42 -0.61
N SER A 42 -13.13 0.82 0.56
CA SER A 42 -12.48 -0.45 0.94
C SER A 42 -13.04 -1.69 0.25
N SER A 43 -14.26 -1.61 -0.30
CA SER A 43 -14.94 -2.69 -1.03
C SER A 43 -16.06 -2.13 -1.89
N TRP A 44 -16.66 -2.92 -2.80
CA TRP A 44 -17.83 -2.50 -3.56
C TRP A 44 -19.01 -2.03 -2.68
N ALA A 45 -19.26 -2.70 -1.55
CA ALA A 45 -20.31 -2.30 -0.60
C ALA A 45 -20.01 -0.98 0.13
N LYS A 46 -18.74 -0.56 0.12
CA LYS A 46 -18.22 0.66 0.73
C LYS A 46 -17.49 1.52 -0.32
N ALA A 47 -17.90 1.48 -1.58
CA ALA A 47 -17.22 2.22 -2.62
C ALA A 47 -17.39 3.73 -2.41
N TYR A 48 -16.39 4.52 -2.79
CA TYR A 48 -16.55 5.97 -2.86
C TYR A 48 -17.61 6.33 -3.89
N LYS A 49 -18.49 7.26 -3.55
CA LYS A 49 -19.47 7.78 -4.50
C LYS A 49 -18.83 8.59 -5.63
N TYR A 50 -17.73 9.25 -5.32
CA TYR A 50 -17.08 10.19 -6.21
C TYR A 50 -15.59 9.84 -6.39
N LEU A 51 -15.10 9.94 -7.62
CA LEU A 51 -13.73 9.54 -8.00
C LEU A 51 -12.64 10.46 -7.41
N GLN A 52 -12.92 11.74 -7.24
CA GLN A 52 -12.04 12.72 -6.59
C GLN A 52 -11.65 12.33 -5.14
N ASP A 53 -12.53 11.69 -4.37
CA ASP A 53 -12.32 11.31 -2.98
C ASP A 53 -11.38 10.11 -2.95
N ALA A 54 -11.62 9.14 -3.85
CA ALA A 54 -10.72 8.02 -4.09
C ALA A 54 -9.33 8.48 -4.55
N LEU A 55 -9.24 9.47 -5.43
CA LEU A 55 -7.96 10.05 -5.87
C LEU A 55 -7.25 10.82 -4.76
N ALA A 56 -8.00 11.54 -3.92
CA ALA A 56 -7.45 12.25 -2.77
C ALA A 56 -6.88 11.26 -1.74
N ASP A 57 -7.59 10.15 -1.46
CA ASP A 57 -7.08 9.09 -0.59
C ASP A 57 -5.87 8.40 -1.22
N ALA A 58 -5.92 8.01 -2.49
CA ALA A 58 -4.79 7.39 -3.18
C ALA A 58 -3.53 8.28 -3.20
N ASN A 59 -3.68 9.60 -3.30
CA ASN A 59 -2.57 10.53 -3.22
C ASN A 59 -2.03 10.69 -1.78
N SER A 60 -2.88 10.47 -0.78
CA SER A 60 -2.51 10.54 0.64
C SER A 60 -1.90 9.24 1.16
N SER A 61 -2.28 8.12 0.55
CA SER A 61 -1.96 6.76 0.94
C SER A 61 -0.99 6.14 -0.07
N GLY A 62 0.30 6.04 0.29
CA GLY A 62 1.35 5.50 -0.59
C GLY A 62 1.26 4.00 -0.89
N ASP A 63 0.25 3.32 -0.34
CA ASP A 63 -0.05 1.90 -0.53
C ASP A 63 -1.21 1.64 -1.51
N VAL A 64 -1.77 2.67 -2.17
CA VAL A 64 -2.85 2.50 -3.15
C VAL A 64 -2.28 2.32 -4.55
N ASN A 65 -2.66 1.23 -5.21
CA ASN A 65 -2.11 0.83 -6.51
C ASN A 65 -3.15 0.85 -7.61
N GLU A 66 -4.42 0.66 -7.24
CA GLU A 66 -5.51 0.47 -8.17
C GLU A 66 -6.76 1.20 -7.70
N ILE A 67 -7.46 1.81 -8.65
CA ILE A 67 -8.78 2.41 -8.44
C ILE A 67 -9.73 1.73 -9.41
N TRP A 68 -10.69 0.98 -8.89
CA TRP A 68 -11.69 0.25 -9.66
C TRP A 68 -13.00 1.03 -9.66
N VAL A 69 -13.52 1.33 -10.84
CA VAL A 69 -14.75 2.09 -11.02
C VAL A 69 -15.85 1.15 -11.46
N ALA A 70 -17.01 1.21 -10.81
CA ALA A 70 -18.18 0.44 -11.19
C ALA A 70 -18.56 0.77 -12.63
N GLN A 71 -19.02 -0.24 -13.35
CA GLN A 71 -19.72 -0.03 -14.61
C GLN A 71 -20.93 0.88 -14.38
N GLY A 72 -21.08 1.89 -15.22
CA GLY A 72 -22.20 2.85 -15.19
C GLY A 72 -22.42 3.46 -16.56
#